data_AF-W7UHR7-F1
#
_entry.id   AF-W7UHR7-F1
#
_cell.length_a   1.000
_cell.length_b   1.000
_cell.length_c   1.000
_cell.angle_alpha   90.00
_cell.angle_beta   90.00
_cell.angle_gamma   90.00
#
_symmetry.space_group_name_H-M   'P 1'
#
loop_
_entity.id
_entity.type
_entity.pdbx_description
1 polymer ?
#
loop_
_entity_poly.entity_id
_entity_poly.type
_entity_poly.pdbx_seq_one_letter_code
_entity_poly.pdbx_strand_id
1 'polypeptide(L)'
;MLDLIRKTAVFIRADIRSAKSIRTAEVLESLIDGKLAEDTAVSEISACLNFESRINYCVPNNATAFVVFSVKALNKALSGNDFGLAYDIADILQALPEKEYLKDKKAVFSFNKTYIRKFNKKHLSHLPEIV
;
A
#
# COMPACT_ATOMS: atom_id res chain seq x y z
N MET A 1 -5.30 8.87 4.39
CA MET A 1 -5.00 7.80 3.40
C MET A 1 -3.56 7.27 3.44
N LEU A 2 -2.49 8.07 3.26
CA LEU A 2 -1.10 7.55 3.23
C LEU A 2 -0.69 6.78 4.50
N ASP A 3 -1.02 7.30 5.69
CA ASP A 3 -0.72 6.59 6.95
C ASP A 3 -1.47 5.27 7.07
N LEU A 4 -2.70 5.19 6.55
CA LEU A 4 -3.46 3.95 6.51
C LEU A 4 -2.74 2.92 5.64
N ILE A 5 -2.33 3.32 4.43
CA ILE A 5 -1.59 2.44 3.50
C ILE A 5 -0.31 1.91 4.16
N ARG A 6 0.48 2.79 4.79
CA ARG A 6 1.72 2.37 5.47
C ARG A 6 1.45 1.41 6.63
N LYS A 7 0.48 1.73 7.50
CA LYS A 7 0.12 0.86 8.64
C LYS A 7 -0.40 -0.50 8.17
N THR A 8 -1.25 -0.52 7.15
CA THR A 8 -1.72 -1.75 6.51
C THR A 8 -0.56 -2.54 5.91
N ALA A 9 0.39 -1.89 5.23
CA ALA A 9 1.56 -2.55 4.67
C ALA A 9 2.46 -3.15 5.76
N VAL A 10 2.69 -2.45 6.87
CA VAL A 10 3.42 -2.96 8.04
C VAL A 10 2.75 -4.21 8.61
N PHE A 11 1.43 -4.19 8.78
CA PHE A 11 0.66 -5.32 9.26
C PHE A 11 0.74 -6.52 8.32
N ILE A 12 0.48 -6.30 7.02
CA ILE A 12 0.56 -7.33 5.99
C ILE A 12 1.97 -7.93 5.96
N ARG A 13 3.02 -7.10 6.06
CA ARG A 13 4.40 -7.59 6.13
C ARG A 13 4.65 -8.47 7.36
N ALA A 14 4.16 -8.07 8.53
CA ALA A 14 4.36 -8.84 9.76
C ALA A 14 3.69 -10.22 9.69
N ASP A 15 2.51 -10.30 9.06
CA ASP A 15 1.67 -11.50 9.04
C ASP A 15 1.29 -11.95 7.62
N ILE A 16 2.25 -11.97 6.68
CA ILE A 16 2.00 -12.08 5.22
C ILE A 16 1.13 -13.27 4.79
N ARG A 17 1.19 -14.38 5.53
CA ARG A 17 0.46 -15.63 5.20
C ARG A 17 -0.91 -15.70 5.88
N SER A 18 -1.26 -14.70 6.69
CA SER A 18 -2.50 -14.73 7.46
C SER A 18 -3.71 -14.39 6.58
N ALA A 19 -4.84 -15.02 6.85
CA ALA A 19 -6.12 -14.66 6.22
C ALA A 19 -6.50 -13.19 6.50
N LYS A 20 -6.06 -12.64 7.64
CA LYS A 20 -6.24 -11.23 7.96
C LYS A 20 -5.48 -10.32 6.99
N SER A 21 -4.26 -10.67 6.60
CA SER A 21 -3.46 -9.88 5.65
C SER A 21 -4.11 -9.83 4.27
N ILE A 22 -4.65 -10.97 3.80
CA ILE A 22 -5.42 -11.03 2.54
C ILE A 22 -6.64 -10.11 2.64
N ARG A 23 -7.47 -10.29 3.67
CA ARG A 23 -8.67 -9.46 3.88
C ARG A 23 -8.34 -7.97 3.97
N THR A 24 -7.27 -7.61 4.66
CA THR A 24 -6.87 -6.19 4.81
C THR A 24 -6.41 -5.60 3.47
N ALA A 25 -5.74 -6.38 2.63
CA ALA A 25 -5.37 -5.97 1.28
C ALA A 25 -6.60 -5.77 0.38
N GLU A 26 -7.59 -6.67 0.44
CA GLU A 26 -8.85 -6.59 -0.30
C GLU A 26 -9.68 -5.35 0.09
N VAL A 27 -9.76 -5.06 1.39
CA VAL A 27 -10.44 -3.86 1.90
C VAL A 27 -9.72 -2.60 1.44
N LEU A 28 -8.38 -2.59 1.49
CA LEU A 28 -7.59 -1.45 1.01
C LEU A 28 -7.75 -1.23 -0.51
N GLU A 29 -7.79 -2.30 -1.31
CA GLU A 29 -8.06 -2.21 -2.75
C GLU A 29 -9.47 -1.67 -3.01
N SER A 30 -10.48 -2.17 -2.28
CA SER A 30 -11.88 -1.75 -2.43
C SER A 30 -12.08 -0.28 -2.08
N LEU A 31 -11.35 0.23 -1.07
CA LEU A 31 -11.30 1.65 -0.74
C LEU A 31 -10.68 2.47 -1.88
N ILE A 32 -9.53 2.04 -2.41
CA ILE A 32 -8.83 2.74 -3.50
C ILE A 32 -9.65 2.76 -4.79
N ASP A 33 -10.39 1.69 -5.08
CA ASP A 33 -11.30 1.60 -6.22
C ASP A 33 -12.60 2.42 -6.02
N GLY A 34 -12.80 3.03 -4.84
CA GLY A 34 -14.03 3.76 -4.51
C GLY A 34 -15.27 2.87 -4.35
N LYS A 35 -15.09 1.56 -4.20
CA LYS A 35 -16.16 0.58 -3.99
C LYS A 35 -16.63 0.53 -2.54
N LEU A 36 -15.76 0.93 -1.61
CA LEU A 36 -16.02 0.97 -0.18
C LEU A 36 -15.86 2.39 0.34
N ALA A 37 -16.81 2.85 1.15
CA ALA A 37 -16.72 4.16 1.80
C ALA A 37 -15.53 4.20 2.77
N GLU A 38 -14.90 5.38 2.92
CA GLU A 38 -13.74 5.58 3.80
C GLU A 38 -14.00 5.04 5.21
N ASP A 39 -15.07 5.48 5.87
CA ASP A 39 -15.38 5.10 7.26
C ASP A 39 -15.52 3.58 7.45
N THR A 40 -16.16 2.90 6.48
CA THR A 40 -16.32 1.45 6.49
C THR A 40 -14.97 0.76 6.33
N ALA A 41 -14.15 1.22 5.38
CA ALA A 41 -12.82 0.69 5.16
C ALA A 41 -11.91 0.87 6.39
N VAL A 42 -11.97 2.04 7.04
CA VAL A 42 -11.22 2.29 8.30
C VAL A 42 -11.64 1.32 9.38
N SER A 43 -12.94 1.12 9.55
CA SER A 43 -13.48 0.22 10.59
C SER A 43 -13.02 -1.22 10.36
N GLU A 44 -13.14 -1.73 9.12
CA GLU A 44 -12.73 -3.08 8.78
C GLU A 44 -11.22 -3.30 8.91
N ILE A 45 -10.41 -2.35 8.46
CA ILE A 45 -8.95 -2.40 8.61
C ILE A 45 -8.59 -2.37 10.10
N SER A 46 -9.18 -1.46 10.89
CA SER A 46 -8.96 -1.38 12.34
C SER A 46 -9.29 -2.70 13.06
N ALA A 47 -10.41 -3.34 12.67
CA ALA A 47 -10.80 -4.63 13.20
C ALA A 47 -9.80 -5.74 12.85
N CYS A 48 -9.20 -5.70 11.65
CA CYS A 48 -8.16 -6.65 11.26
C CYS A 48 -6.86 -6.44 12.05
N LEU A 49 -6.47 -5.18 12.24
CA LEU A 49 -5.25 -4.77 12.94
C LEU A 49 -5.33 -4.88 14.48
N ASN A 50 -6.51 -5.16 15.06
CA ASN A 50 -6.75 -5.09 16.51
C ASN A 50 -6.28 -3.76 17.12
N PHE A 51 -6.36 -2.66 16.37
CA PHE A 51 -5.89 -1.35 16.78
C PHE A 51 -6.88 -0.28 16.32
N GLU A 52 -7.24 0.69 17.17
CA GLU A 52 -8.02 1.85 16.76
C GLU A 52 -7.18 2.69 15.78
N SER A 53 -7.37 2.49 14.47
CA SER A 53 -6.76 3.36 13.48
C SER A 53 -7.62 4.61 13.31
N ARG A 54 -7.28 5.68 14.03
CA ARG A 54 -7.83 7.00 13.73
C ARG A 54 -7.12 7.54 12.49
N ILE A 55 -7.82 7.61 11.36
CA ILE A 55 -7.33 8.32 10.18
C ILE A 55 -7.57 9.81 10.40
N ASN A 56 -6.56 10.52 10.91
CA ASN A 56 -6.65 11.97 11.15
C ASN A 56 -6.64 12.84 9.87
N TYR A 57 -6.77 12.23 8.70
CA TYR A 57 -6.70 12.96 7.43
C TYR A 57 -7.67 12.39 6.40
N CYS A 58 -8.80 13.09 6.21
CA CYS A 58 -9.45 13.17 4.90
C CYS A 58 -8.39 13.64 3.91
N VAL A 59 -7.93 12.73 3.04
CA VAL A 59 -7.09 13.12 1.92
C VAL A 59 -7.97 12.97 0.69
N PRO A 60 -8.04 14.00 -0.18
CA PRO A 60 -8.78 13.91 -1.42
C PRO A 60 -8.32 12.69 -2.21
N ASN A 61 -9.24 12.17 -3.01
CA ASN A 61 -9.26 10.93 -3.78
C ASN A 61 -8.11 10.74 -4.81
N ASN A 62 -6.89 11.15 -4.49
CA ASN A 62 -5.71 11.07 -5.34
C ASN A 62 -4.85 9.90 -4.90
N ALA A 63 -5.41 8.69 -4.97
CA ALA A 63 -4.58 7.51 -5.09
C ALA A 63 -3.79 7.70 -6.40
N THR A 64 -2.53 8.13 -6.28
CA THR A 64 -1.63 8.22 -7.44
C THR A 64 -1.62 6.87 -8.14
N ALA A 65 -1.42 6.85 -9.46
CA ALA A 65 -1.37 5.59 -10.23
C ALA A 65 -0.44 4.57 -9.54
N PHE A 66 0.67 5.03 -8.95
CA PHE A 66 1.52 4.21 -8.09
C PHE A 66 0.79 3.44 -6.97
N VAL A 67 0.01 4.13 -6.14
CA VAL A 67 -0.71 3.51 -5.02
C VAL A 67 -1.73 2.49 -5.53
N VAL A 68 -2.49 2.85 -6.57
CA VAL A 68 -3.50 1.97 -7.18
C VAL A 68 -2.85 0.68 -7.68
N PHE A 69 -1.80 0.80 -8.50
CA PHE A 69 -1.12 -0.36 -9.07
C PHE A 69 -0.44 -1.22 -7.99
N SER A 70 0.19 -0.59 -7.00
CA SER A 70 0.91 -1.30 -5.94
C SER A 70 -0.03 -2.09 -5.04
N VAL A 71 -1.16 -1.53 -4.63
CA VAL A 71 -2.13 -2.26 -3.78
C VAL A 71 -2.79 -3.40 -4.55
N LYS A 72 -3.13 -3.21 -5.83
CA LYS A 72 -3.65 -4.30 -6.68
C LYS A 72 -2.63 -5.42 -6.87
N ALA A 73 -1.38 -5.06 -7.10
CA ALA A 73 -0.29 -6.03 -7.21
C ALA A 73 -0.06 -6.78 -5.90
N LEU A 74 -0.16 -6.10 -4.75
CA LEU A 74 -0.08 -6.71 -3.43
C LEU A 74 -1.20 -7.73 -3.22
N ASN A 75 -2.45 -7.34 -3.47
CA ASN A 75 -3.59 -8.23 -3.28
C ASN A 75 -3.50 -9.46 -4.19
N LYS A 76 -3.17 -9.26 -5.48
CA LYS A 76 -2.94 -10.35 -6.42
C LYS A 76 -1.81 -11.29 -5.98
N ALA A 77 -0.71 -10.75 -5.46
CA ALA A 77 0.41 -11.56 -4.96
C ALA A 77 -0.01 -12.40 -3.75
N LEU A 78 -0.76 -11.82 -2.81
CA LEU A 78 -1.28 -12.52 -1.63
C LEU A 78 -2.26 -13.63 -2.01
N SER A 79 -3.27 -13.36 -2.85
CA SER A 79 -4.23 -14.37 -3.32
C SER A 79 -3.57 -15.46 -4.17
N GLY A 80 -2.48 -15.13 -4.88
CA GLY A 80 -1.67 -16.05 -5.67
C GLY A 80 -0.63 -16.83 -4.87
N ASN A 81 -0.53 -16.62 -3.55
CA ASN A 81 0.52 -17.17 -2.67
C ASN A 81 1.97 -16.80 -3.08
N ASP A 82 2.15 -15.74 -3.87
CA ASP A 82 3.48 -15.18 -4.16
C ASP A 82 3.91 -14.25 -3.02
N PHE A 83 4.26 -14.88 -1.89
CA PHE A 83 4.64 -14.13 -0.68
C PHE A 83 5.93 -13.33 -0.85
N GLY A 84 6.83 -13.75 -1.74
CA GLY A 84 8.07 -13.02 -2.03
C GLY A 84 7.77 -11.67 -2.67
N LEU A 85 6.91 -11.66 -3.70
CA LEU A 85 6.41 -10.45 -4.32
C LEU A 85 5.61 -9.59 -3.33
N ALA A 86 4.73 -10.22 -2.54
CA ALA A 86 3.93 -9.52 -1.55
C ALA A 86 4.78 -8.80 -0.48
N TYR A 87 5.85 -9.44 0.00
CA TYR A 87 6.81 -8.83 0.93
C TYR A 87 7.47 -7.59 0.35
N ASP A 88 7.96 -7.69 -0.89
CA ASP A 88 8.66 -6.58 -1.54
C ASP A 88 7.70 -5.40 -1.79
N ILE A 89 6.46 -5.66 -2.21
CA ILE A 89 5.46 -4.59 -2.40
C ILE A 89 5.09 -3.94 -1.07
N ALA A 90 4.90 -4.73 0.00
CA ALA A 90 4.63 -4.22 1.33
C ALA A 90 5.76 -3.32 1.85
N ASP A 91 7.03 -3.68 1.61
CA ASP A 91 8.18 -2.84 1.93
C ASP A 91 8.13 -1.48 1.23
N ILE A 92 7.77 -1.47 -0.06
CA ILE A 92 7.68 -0.21 -0.83
C ILE A 92 6.53 0.65 -0.30
N LEU A 93 5.37 0.07 -0.03
CA LEU A 93 4.21 0.79 0.50
C LEU A 93 4.47 1.34 1.90
N GLN A 94 5.18 0.59 2.75
CA GLN A 94 5.63 1.05 4.06
C GLN A 94 6.60 2.23 3.94
N ALA A 95 7.50 2.18 2.96
CA ALA A 95 8.54 3.19 2.75
C ALA A 95 8.06 4.45 1.97
N LEU A 96 6.79 4.51 1.57
CA LEU A 96 6.20 5.65 0.85
C LEU A 96 6.66 6.98 1.46
N PRO A 97 7.01 8.02 0.68
CA PRO A 97 7.37 9.34 1.24
C PRO A 97 6.19 10.01 1.94
N GLU A 98 6.45 10.88 2.93
CA GLU A 98 5.38 11.65 3.56
C GLU A 98 4.80 12.66 2.58
N LYS A 99 3.56 13.11 2.84
CA LYS A 99 2.83 14.02 1.95
C LYS A 99 3.63 15.30 1.63
N GLU A 100 4.39 15.80 2.60
CA GLU A 100 5.25 16.97 2.43
C GLU A 100 6.39 16.74 1.43
N TYR A 101 6.96 15.53 1.38
CA TYR A 101 8.05 15.16 0.48
C TYR A 101 7.59 14.75 -0.92
N LEU A 102 6.30 14.49 -1.13
CA LEU A 102 5.77 14.17 -2.47
C LEU A 102 5.91 15.33 -3.46
N LYS A 103 6.04 16.58 -2.97
CA LYS A 103 6.30 17.75 -3.82
C LYS A 103 7.80 17.99 -4.05
N ASP A 104 8.68 17.33 -3.29
CA ASP A 104 10.12 17.44 -3.47
C ASP A 104 10.62 16.43 -4.52
N LYS A 105 10.99 16.96 -5.69
CA LYS A 105 11.52 16.17 -6.80
C LYS A 105 12.74 15.34 -6.41
N LYS A 106 13.60 15.80 -5.49
CA LYS A 106 14.78 15.04 -5.05
C LYS A 106 14.38 13.87 -4.17
N ALA A 107 13.44 14.08 -3.25
CA ALA A 107 12.91 13.02 -2.40
C ALA A 107 12.19 11.94 -3.23
N VAL A 108 11.31 12.35 -4.15
CA VAL A 108 10.59 11.45 -5.08
C VAL A 108 11.57 10.68 -5.96
N PHE A 109 12.56 11.35 -6.57
CA PHE A 109 13.58 10.68 -7.37
C PHE A 109 14.38 9.64 -6.56
N SER A 110 14.76 9.99 -5.33
CA SER A 110 15.52 9.09 -4.45
C SER A 110 14.70 7.87 -4.05
N PHE A 111 13.41 8.05 -3.77
CA PHE A 111 12.47 6.96 -3.52
C PHE A 111 12.33 6.05 -4.75
N ASN A 112 12.03 6.61 -5.92
CA ASN A 112 11.88 5.84 -7.17
C ASN A 112 13.15 5.02 -7.47
N LYS A 113 14.34 5.63 -7.32
CA LYS A 113 15.62 4.94 -7.52
C LYS A 113 15.85 3.82 -6.52
N THR A 114 15.52 4.04 -5.26
CA THR A 114 15.85 3.12 -4.16
C THR A 114 14.90 1.93 -4.11
N TYR A 115 13.61 2.16 -4.35
CA TYR A 115 12.55 1.18 -4.16
C TYR A 115 11.99 0.68 -5.50
N ILE A 116 11.43 1.56 -6.31
CA ILE A 116 10.69 1.18 -7.53
C ILE A 116 11.61 0.59 -8.60
N ARG A 117 12.74 1.25 -8.91
CA ARG A 117 13.69 0.75 -9.92
C ARG A 117 14.38 -0.55 -9.49
N LYS A 118 14.62 -0.73 -8.18
CA LYS A 118 15.17 -2.00 -7.67
C LYS A 118 14.15 -3.12 -7.77
N PHE A 119 12.90 -2.84 -7.42
CA PHE A 119 11.79 -3.76 -7.55
C PHE A 119 11.59 -4.21 -9.00
N ASN A 120 11.50 -3.26 -9.94
CA ASN A 120 11.30 -3.53 -11.37
C ASN A 120 12.48 -4.29 -12.02
N LYS A 121 13.66 -4.30 -11.40
CA LYS A 121 14.79 -5.15 -11.82
C LYS A 121 14.68 -6.58 -11.29
N LYS A 122 14.03 -6.77 -10.13
CA LYS A 122 13.86 -8.05 -9.46
C LYS A 122 12.66 -8.82 -10.00
N HIS A 123 11.59 -8.11 -10.36
CA HIS A 123 10.29 -8.69 -10.73
C HIS A 123 9.89 -8.36 -12.16
N LEU A 124 9.15 -9.27 -12.81
CA LEU A 124 8.55 -9.06 -14.13
C LEU A 124 7.37 -8.07 -14.09
N SER A 125 6.67 -8.01 -12.96
CA SER A 125 5.65 -7.01 -12.69
C SER A 125 6.33 -5.65 -12.45
N HIS A 126 5.98 -4.68 -13.29
CA HIS A 126 6.53 -3.33 -13.17
C HIS A 126 5.57 -2.45 -12.37
N LEU A 127 6.06 -1.83 -11.30
CA LEU A 127 5.36 -0.75 -10.62
C LEU A 127 5.70 0.59 -11.31
N PRO A 128 4.73 1.48 -11.49
CA PRO A 128 4.98 2.79 -12.08
C PRO A 128 5.79 3.66 -11.11
N GLU A 129 6.52 4.65 -11.60
CA GLU A 129 7.21 5.63 -10.74
C GLU A 129 6.22 6.64 -10.13
N ILE A 130 6.56 7.20 -8.96
CA ILE A 130 5.83 8.36 -8.42
C ILE A 130 6.23 9.60 -9.24
N VAL A 131 5.24 10.38 -9.69
CA VAL A 131 5.40 11.58 -10.53
C VAL A 131 5.09 12.85 -9.75
#